data_AF-A0A3P7Z0N1-F1
#
_entry.id   AF-A0A3P7Z0N1-F1
#
_cell.length_a   1.000
_cell.length_b   1.000
_cell.length_c   1.000
_cell.angle_alpha   90.00
_cell.angle_beta   90.00
_cell.angle_gamma   90.00
#
_symmetry.space_group_name_H-M   'P 1'
#
loop_
_entity.id
_entity.type
_entity.pdbx_description
1 polymer ?
#
loop_
_entity_poly.entity_id
_entity_poly.type
_entity_poly.pdbx_seq_one_letter_code
_entity_poly.pdbx_strand_id
1 'polypeptide(L)'
;MLFVIFQKVGWEEINAAWGQCALLLQCIGKKLNYTFQNHRIVPMGSQSKVVQLSISKEFPLYYTTGGMRLLSAGKFDTAMINFLDCLNQAQQIIEHTSNIQLPFRIKEKGKLQDPDGQIYSIKWNGNSEENWTKALKMMLINMKWIIAALSTKKNKKVITIQSTPSTIDK
;
A
#
# COMPACT_ATOMS: atom_id res chain seq x y z
N MET A 1 19.78 2.73 31.22
CA MET A 1 19.37 3.68 30.16
C MET A 1 19.93 3.16 28.84
N LEU A 2 19.21 2.23 28.18
CA LEU A 2 19.62 1.74 26.86
C LEU A 2 19.29 2.84 25.84
N PHE A 3 20.31 3.51 25.33
CA PHE A 3 20.20 4.29 24.11
C PHE A 3 19.96 3.30 22.96
N VAL A 4 18.69 3.10 22.60
CA VAL A 4 18.35 2.59 21.27
C VAL A 4 18.85 3.65 20.30
N ILE A 5 19.96 3.36 19.63
CA ILE A 5 20.48 4.21 18.57
C ILE A 5 19.43 4.15 17.47
N PHE A 6 18.61 5.19 17.33
CA PHE A 6 17.82 5.40 16.13
C PHE A 6 18.80 5.58 14.98
N GLN A 7 19.15 4.48 14.31
CA GLN A 7 19.91 4.53 13.07
C GLN A 7 19.04 5.27 12.05
N LYS A 8 19.52 6.42 11.60
CA LYS A 8 18.85 7.19 10.57
C LYS A 8 18.86 6.38 9.27
N VAL A 9 17.69 5.96 8.81
CA VAL A 9 17.55 5.17 7.59
C VAL A 9 17.94 6.02 6.38
N GLY A 10 18.82 5.49 5.53
CA GLY A 10 19.24 6.17 4.31
C GLY A 10 18.11 6.24 3.29
N TRP A 11 18.09 7.30 2.46
CA TRP A 11 17.08 7.44 1.41
C TRP A 11 17.11 6.29 0.40
N GLU A 12 18.27 5.70 0.13
CA GLU A 12 18.37 4.54 -0.76
C GLU A 12 17.57 3.33 -0.25
N GLU A 13 17.61 3.08 1.07
CA GLU A 13 16.84 2.02 1.70
C GLU A 13 15.34 2.33 1.69
N ILE A 14 14.97 3.59 1.98
CA ILE A 14 13.58 4.06 1.89
C ILE A 14 13.05 3.89 0.45
N ASN A 15 13.83 4.28 -0.54
CA ASN A 15 13.50 4.17 -1.96
C ASN A 15 13.33 2.70 -2.37
N ALA A 16 14.23 1.82 -1.92
CA ALA A 16 14.11 0.37 -2.15
C ALA A 16 12.85 -0.21 -1.51
N ALA A 17 12.52 0.19 -0.27
CA ALA A 17 11.32 -0.25 0.42
C ALA A 17 10.04 0.19 -0.30
N TRP A 18 9.98 1.43 -0.80
CA TRP A 18 8.89 1.90 -1.65
C TRP A 18 8.77 1.09 -2.95
N GLY A 19 9.90 0.68 -3.53
CA GLY A 19 9.93 -0.22 -4.67
C GLY A 19 9.28 -1.57 -4.40
N GLN A 20 9.58 -2.17 -3.25
CA GLN A 20 8.93 -3.41 -2.82
C GLN A 20 7.44 -3.22 -2.54
N CYS A 21 7.04 -2.10 -1.94
CA CYS A 21 5.64 -1.75 -1.73
C CYS A 21 4.88 -1.60 -3.06
N ALA A 22 5.49 -0.97 -4.06
CA ALA A 22 4.94 -0.83 -5.41
C ALA A 22 4.71 -2.20 -6.07
N LEU A 23 5.72 -3.09 -6.01
CA LEU A 23 5.59 -4.45 -6.53
C LEU A 23 4.48 -5.22 -5.82
N LEU A 24 4.45 -5.13 -4.50
CA LEU A 24 3.45 -5.79 -3.67
C LEU A 24 2.02 -5.32 -4.00
N LEU A 25 1.79 -4.02 -4.11
CA LEU A 25 0.48 -3.48 -4.44
C LEU A 25 0.05 -3.87 -5.86
N GLN A 26 0.98 -3.94 -6.81
CA GLN A 26 0.70 -4.49 -8.15
C GLN A 26 0.30 -5.96 -8.09
N CYS A 27 0.98 -6.78 -7.28
CA CYS A 27 0.63 -8.18 -7.06
C CYS A 27 -0.74 -8.35 -6.38
N ILE A 28 -1.08 -7.47 -5.43
CA ILE A 28 -2.41 -7.42 -4.81
C ILE A 28 -3.49 -7.17 -5.87
N GLY A 29 -3.31 -6.16 -6.73
CA GLY A 29 -4.24 -5.86 -7.83
C GLY A 29 -4.44 -7.06 -8.76
N LYS A 30 -3.34 -7.69 -9.20
CA LYS A 30 -3.37 -8.92 -10.02
C LYS A 30 -4.14 -10.06 -9.32
N LYS A 31 -3.87 -10.28 -8.03
CA LYS A 31 -4.53 -11.36 -7.24
C LYS A 31 -6.02 -11.08 -7.01
N LEU A 32 -6.42 -9.82 -6.94
CA LEU A 32 -7.81 -9.39 -6.89
C LEU A 32 -8.50 -9.40 -8.26
N ASN A 33 -7.77 -9.66 -9.35
CA ASN A 33 -8.22 -9.44 -10.73
C ASN A 33 -8.79 -8.02 -10.92
N TYR A 34 -8.09 -7.03 -10.37
CA TYR A 34 -8.53 -5.65 -10.31
C TYR A 34 -7.49 -4.70 -10.89
N THR A 35 -7.95 -3.77 -11.73
CA THR A 35 -7.15 -2.66 -12.24
C THR A 35 -7.51 -1.40 -11.47
N PHE A 36 -6.51 -0.80 -10.82
CA PHE A 36 -6.69 0.43 -10.05
C PHE A 36 -7.18 1.57 -10.95
N GLN A 37 -8.17 2.31 -10.45
CA GLN A 37 -8.74 3.46 -11.12
C GLN A 37 -7.88 4.70 -10.91
N ASN A 38 -7.88 5.59 -11.90
CA ASN A 38 -7.16 6.89 -11.95
C ASN A 38 -5.63 6.81 -11.90
N HIS A 39 -5.07 5.70 -11.41
CA HIS A 39 -3.64 5.57 -11.15
C HIS A 39 -3.14 4.19 -11.54
N ARG A 40 -1.89 4.13 -12.03
CA ARG A 40 -1.18 2.88 -12.32
C ARG A 40 0.14 2.85 -11.59
N ILE A 41 0.36 1.79 -10.81
CA ILE A 41 1.63 1.53 -10.11
C ILE A 41 2.62 0.86 -11.07
N VAL A 42 3.83 1.41 -11.19
CA VAL A 42 4.91 0.91 -12.05
C VAL A 42 6.13 0.59 -11.17
N PRO A 43 6.30 -0.69 -10.76
CA PRO A 43 7.46 -1.14 -9.99
C PRO A 43 8.73 -1.11 -10.85
N MET A 44 9.77 -0.44 -10.37
CA MET A 44 11.08 -0.29 -11.02
C MET A 44 12.22 -0.28 -9.98
N GLY A 45 12.18 -1.19 -9.01
CA GLY A 45 13.14 -1.19 -7.89
C GLY A 45 13.07 0.10 -7.08
N SER A 46 14.23 0.64 -6.69
CA SER A 46 14.33 1.91 -5.93
C SER A 46 13.89 3.14 -6.73
N GLN A 47 13.59 3.01 -8.02
CA GLN A 47 13.12 4.09 -8.88
C GLN A 47 11.67 3.89 -9.34
N SER A 48 10.87 3.21 -8.52
CA SER A 48 9.44 2.96 -8.79
C SER A 48 8.64 4.26 -8.92
N LYS A 49 7.51 4.20 -9.63
CA LYS A 49 6.69 5.38 -9.92
C LYS A 49 5.19 5.07 -9.95
N VAL A 50 4.38 6.13 -9.82
CA VAL A 50 2.92 6.09 -9.97
C VAL A 50 2.52 6.99 -11.12
N VAL A 51 1.74 6.46 -12.06
CA VAL A 51 1.22 7.21 -13.20
C VAL A 51 -0.21 7.63 -12.92
N GLN A 52 -0.51 8.92 -13.00
CA GLN A 52 -1.87 9.43 -12.97
C GLN A 52 -2.45 9.39 -14.39
N LEU A 53 -3.49 8.59 -14.58
CA LEU A 53 -4.03 8.24 -15.90
C LEU A 53 -4.74 9.43 -16.57
N SER A 54 -5.43 10.27 -15.81
CA SER A 54 -6.20 11.39 -16.36
C SER A 54 -5.35 12.42 -17.10
N ILE A 55 -4.09 12.59 -16.70
CA ILE A 55 -3.15 13.56 -17.27
C ILE A 55 -1.90 12.89 -17.85
N SER A 56 -1.88 11.55 -17.91
CA SER A 56 -0.73 10.74 -18.36
C SER A 56 0.61 11.17 -17.74
N LYS A 57 0.60 11.58 -16.46
CA LYS A 57 1.76 12.14 -15.77
C LYS A 57 2.34 11.14 -14.79
N GLU A 58 3.66 11.02 -14.79
CA GLU A 58 4.39 10.15 -13.88
C GLU A 58 4.89 10.90 -12.65
N PHE A 59 4.75 10.27 -11.50
CA PHE A 59 5.23 10.76 -10.22
C PHE A 59 6.19 9.74 -9.60
N PRO A 60 7.45 10.12 -9.32
CA PRO A 60 8.44 9.24 -8.72
C PRO A 60 8.02 8.87 -7.29
N LEU A 61 8.02 7.57 -6.98
CA LEU A 61 7.82 7.03 -5.63
C LEU A 61 9.18 6.81 -4.95
N TYR A 62 10.08 7.76 -5.12
CA TYR A 62 11.40 7.79 -4.52
C TYR A 62 11.85 9.24 -4.35
N TYR A 63 12.84 9.45 -3.49
CA TYR A 63 13.42 10.75 -3.22
C TYR A 63 14.92 10.76 -3.54
N THR A 64 15.35 11.77 -4.29
CA THR A 64 16.77 12.02 -4.58
C THR A 64 17.27 13.19 -3.74
N THR A 65 18.38 12.99 -3.03
CA THR A 65 18.99 13.97 -2.11
C THR A 65 19.83 15.07 -2.81
N GLY A 66 19.84 15.15 -4.14
CA GLY A 66 20.61 16.13 -4.94
C GLY A 66 19.89 17.46 -5.25
N GLY A 67 20.57 18.34 -6.02
CA GLY A 67 20.28 19.78 -6.24
C GLY A 67 18.89 20.22 -6.73
N MET A 68 17.96 19.30 -7.01
CA MET A 68 16.54 19.60 -7.33
C MET A 68 15.59 19.24 -6.19
N ARG A 69 16.08 19.30 -4.94
CA ARG A 69 15.40 18.87 -3.71
C ARG A 69 13.95 19.35 -3.59
N LEU A 70 13.66 20.62 -3.92
CA LEU A 70 12.32 21.21 -3.77
C LEU A 70 11.34 20.72 -4.85
N LEU A 71 11.79 20.52 -6.09
CA LEU A 71 10.95 20.06 -7.20
C LEU A 71 10.63 18.56 -7.09
N SER A 72 11.56 17.77 -6.55
CA SER A 72 11.39 16.33 -6.35
C SER A 72 10.47 16.02 -5.17
N ALA A 73 10.51 16.83 -4.11
CA ALA A 73 9.75 16.56 -2.89
C ALA A 73 8.23 16.62 -3.11
N GLY A 74 7.74 17.64 -3.83
CA GLY A 74 6.32 17.75 -4.12
C GLY A 74 5.80 16.59 -4.97
N LYS A 75 6.61 16.13 -5.93
CA LYS A 75 6.25 14.99 -6.78
C LYS A 75 6.23 13.67 -6.00
N PHE A 76 7.16 13.49 -5.06
CA PHE A 76 7.19 12.32 -4.18
C PHE A 76 5.96 12.26 -3.26
N ASP A 77 5.56 13.39 -2.67
CA ASP A 77 4.30 13.47 -1.91
C ASP A 77 3.10 13.08 -2.77
N THR A 78 3.00 13.60 -4.01
CA THR A 78 1.92 13.22 -4.92
C THR A 78 1.95 11.73 -5.24
N ALA A 79 3.13 11.13 -5.46
CA ALA A 79 3.25 9.70 -5.69
C ALA A 79 2.73 8.87 -4.50
N MET A 80 3.07 9.26 -3.27
CA MET A 80 2.62 8.58 -2.05
C MET A 80 1.10 8.70 -1.86
N ILE A 81 0.51 9.86 -2.17
CA ILE A 81 -0.95 10.05 -2.14
C ILE A 81 -1.62 9.13 -3.15
N ASN A 82 -1.17 9.13 -4.40
CA ASN A 82 -1.73 8.31 -5.47
C ASN A 82 -1.55 6.80 -5.19
N PHE A 83 -0.44 6.41 -4.55
CA PHE A 83 -0.22 5.06 -4.06
C PHE A 83 -1.27 4.68 -3.00
N LEU A 84 -1.51 5.56 -2.03
CA LEU A 84 -2.47 5.33 -0.96
C LEU A 84 -3.90 5.24 -1.48
N ASP A 85 -4.25 5.99 -2.52
CA ASP A 85 -5.54 5.88 -3.22
C ASP A 85 -5.72 4.48 -3.86
N CYS A 86 -4.68 3.94 -4.48
CA CYS A 86 -4.71 2.56 -5.00
C CYS A 86 -4.89 1.54 -3.85
N LEU A 87 -4.18 1.74 -2.74
CA LEU A 87 -4.32 0.87 -1.56
C LEU A 87 -5.72 0.94 -0.97
N ASN A 88 -6.36 2.12 -0.96
CA ASN A 88 -7.74 2.30 -0.49
C ASN A 88 -8.73 1.48 -1.33
N GLN A 89 -8.57 1.47 -2.66
CA GLN A 89 -9.39 0.63 -3.54
C GLN A 89 -9.25 -0.85 -3.20
N ALA A 90 -8.01 -1.33 -2.97
CA ALA A 90 -7.78 -2.71 -2.54
C ALA A 90 -8.39 -3.01 -1.15
N GLN A 91 -8.25 -2.09 -0.20
CA GLN A 91 -8.86 -2.18 1.13
C GLN A 91 -10.37 -2.34 1.01
N GLN A 92 -11.04 -1.46 0.27
CA GLN A 92 -12.49 -1.52 0.07
C GLN A 92 -12.91 -2.88 -0.49
N ILE A 93 -12.25 -3.39 -1.53
CA ILE A 93 -12.58 -4.71 -2.09
C ILE A 93 -12.45 -5.81 -1.03
N ILE A 94 -11.38 -5.80 -0.23
CA ILE A 94 -11.17 -6.79 0.83
C ILE A 94 -12.23 -6.69 1.92
N GLU A 95 -12.54 -5.49 2.40
CA GLU A 95 -13.53 -5.31 3.47
C GLU A 95 -14.92 -5.80 3.03
N HIS A 96 -15.31 -5.51 1.79
CA HIS A 96 -16.58 -6.00 1.22
C HIS A 96 -16.61 -7.52 1.01
N THR A 97 -15.50 -8.13 0.60
CA THR A 97 -15.47 -9.54 0.17
C THR A 97 -15.05 -10.53 1.26
N SER A 98 -14.47 -10.04 2.35
CA SER A 98 -13.95 -10.88 3.45
C SER A 98 -14.64 -10.63 4.78
N ASN A 99 -15.55 -9.66 4.88
CA ASN A 99 -16.20 -9.25 6.13
C ASN A 99 -15.19 -8.99 7.27
N ILE A 100 -14.03 -8.43 6.89
CA ILE A 100 -13.02 -7.94 7.84
C ILE A 100 -12.98 -6.43 7.72
N GLN A 101 -12.57 -5.74 8.77
CA GLN A 101 -12.22 -4.34 8.70
C GLN A 101 -10.72 -4.19 8.91
N LEU A 102 -10.07 -3.42 8.05
CA LEU A 102 -8.67 -3.10 8.25
C LEU A 102 -8.53 -2.13 9.43
N PRO A 103 -7.45 -2.23 10.22
CA PRO A 103 -7.31 -1.45 11.45
C PRO A 103 -7.16 0.06 11.19
N PHE A 104 -6.63 0.46 10.03
CA PHE A 104 -6.39 1.86 9.70
C PHE A 104 -7.27 2.29 8.55
N ARG A 105 -8.02 3.37 8.73
CA ARG A 105 -8.90 3.91 7.68
C ARG A 105 -8.11 4.84 6.79
N ILE A 106 -8.08 4.56 5.49
CA ILE A 106 -7.50 5.48 4.51
C ILE A 106 -8.52 6.60 4.23
N LYS A 107 -8.06 7.84 4.35
CA LYS A 107 -8.83 9.07 4.13
C LYS A 107 -8.25 9.82 2.92
N GLU A 108 -9.02 10.78 2.43
CA GLU A 108 -8.62 11.63 1.30
C GLU A 108 -7.29 12.37 1.54
N LYS A 109 -6.66 12.77 0.43
CA LYS A 109 -5.44 13.61 0.42
C LYS A 109 -4.26 13.01 1.19
N GLY A 110 -4.11 11.68 1.14
CA GLY A 110 -2.94 10.99 1.71
C GLY A 110 -2.96 10.87 3.23
N LYS A 111 -4.14 10.74 3.84
CA LYS A 111 -4.28 10.66 5.29
C LYS A 111 -4.67 9.25 5.72
N LEU A 112 -4.16 8.79 6.86
CA LEU A 112 -4.60 7.57 7.52
C LEU A 112 -5.10 7.90 8.92
N GLN A 113 -6.20 7.26 9.32
CA GLN A 113 -6.79 7.38 10.65
C GLN A 113 -6.59 6.09 11.44
N ASP A 114 -6.15 6.21 12.69
CA ASP A 114 -6.01 5.10 13.62
C ASP A 114 -7.33 4.77 14.37
N PRO A 115 -7.40 3.65 15.11
CA PRO A 115 -8.59 3.28 15.87
C PRO A 115 -9.00 4.30 16.93
N ASP A 116 -8.04 5.05 17.48
CA ASP A 116 -8.27 6.10 18.48
C ASP A 116 -8.76 7.41 17.83
N GLY A 117 -8.84 7.46 16.50
CA GLY A 117 -9.35 8.58 15.72
C GLY A 117 -8.29 9.57 15.26
N GLN A 118 -7.02 9.37 15.61
CA GLN A 118 -5.92 10.25 15.24
C GLN A 118 -5.56 10.11 13.76
N ILE A 119 -5.15 11.23 13.15
CA ILE A 119 -4.92 11.32 11.71
C ILE A 119 -3.47 11.65 11.42
N TYR A 120 -2.85 10.83 10.58
CA TYR A 120 -1.47 10.98 10.13
C TYR A 120 -1.39 11.14 8.62
N SER A 121 -0.49 11.99 8.14
CA SER A 121 -0.27 12.24 6.71
C SER A 121 0.88 11.39 6.17
N ILE A 122 0.69 10.79 5.00
CA ILE A 122 1.74 10.07 4.26
C ILE A 122 2.72 11.03 3.57
N LYS A 123 2.36 12.31 3.45
CA LYS A 123 3.26 13.33 2.89
C LYS A 123 4.48 13.51 3.78
N TRP A 124 5.64 13.66 3.14
CA TRP A 124 6.90 14.00 3.79
C TRP A 124 7.00 15.50 4.05
N ASN A 125 6.64 16.35 3.08
CA ASN A 125 6.85 17.79 3.24
C ASN A 125 5.90 18.40 4.27
N GLY A 126 6.47 19.20 5.18
CA GLY A 126 5.72 19.84 6.27
C GLY A 126 5.26 18.87 7.36
N ASN A 127 5.85 17.67 7.42
CA ASN A 127 5.52 16.64 8.40
C ASN A 127 6.72 16.36 9.31
N SER A 128 6.46 15.83 10.51
CA SER A 128 7.54 15.32 11.36
C SER A 128 7.91 13.90 10.93
N GLU A 129 9.18 13.53 11.14
CA GLU A 129 9.66 12.17 10.84
C GLU A 129 8.87 11.12 11.64
N GLU A 130 8.50 11.42 12.89
CA GLU A 130 7.69 10.55 13.73
C GLU A 130 6.28 10.31 13.13
N ASN A 131 5.57 11.37 12.75
CA ASN A 131 4.21 11.26 12.20
C ASN A 131 4.22 10.61 10.82
N TRP A 132 5.24 10.91 10.00
CA TRP A 132 5.42 10.26 8.71
C TRP A 132 5.69 8.76 8.88
N THR A 133 6.56 8.39 9.83
CA THR A 133 6.84 6.99 10.16
C THR A 133 5.60 6.25 10.67
N LYS A 134 4.77 6.90 11.50
CA LYS A 134 3.47 6.35 11.92
C LYS A 134 2.55 6.09 10.73
N ALA A 135 2.40 7.05 9.82
CA ALA A 135 1.59 6.88 8.60
C ALA A 135 2.10 5.72 7.72
N LEU A 136 3.41 5.62 7.51
CA LEU A 136 4.04 4.51 6.77
C LEU A 136 3.76 3.16 7.44
N LYS A 137 3.92 3.09 8.77
CA LYS A 137 3.63 1.87 9.55
C LYS A 137 2.17 1.45 9.40
N MET A 138 1.23 2.39 9.49
CA MET A 138 -0.20 2.11 9.30
C MET A 138 -0.48 1.57 7.90
N MET A 139 0.09 2.18 6.86
CA MET A 139 0.00 1.73 5.48
C MET A 139 0.51 0.29 5.33
N LEU A 140 1.70 -0.02 5.85
CA LEU A 140 2.31 -1.35 5.79
C LEU A 140 1.47 -2.41 6.53
N ILE A 141 0.89 -2.06 7.67
CA ILE A 141 0.00 -2.97 8.40
C ILE A 141 -1.26 -3.25 7.57
N ASN A 142 -1.88 -2.24 6.95
CA ASN A 142 -3.01 -2.49 6.05
C ASN A 142 -2.64 -3.42 4.89
N MET A 143 -1.48 -3.22 4.27
CA MET A 143 -0.98 -4.13 3.22
C MET A 143 -0.83 -5.57 3.76
N LYS A 144 -0.30 -5.75 4.97
CA LYS A 144 -0.21 -7.07 5.62
C LYS A 144 -1.58 -7.72 5.82
N TRP A 145 -2.58 -6.97 6.30
CA TRP A 145 -3.94 -7.45 6.48
C TRP A 145 -4.59 -7.88 5.15
N ILE A 146 -4.39 -7.08 4.09
CA ILE A 146 -4.86 -7.43 2.74
C ILE A 146 -4.22 -8.75 2.26
N ILE A 147 -2.91 -8.92 2.44
CA ILE A 147 -2.22 -10.16 2.04
C ILE A 147 -2.72 -11.36 2.83
N ALA A 148 -2.94 -11.20 4.13
CA ALA A 148 -3.48 -12.25 4.99
C ALA A 148 -4.88 -12.69 4.50
N ALA A 149 -5.78 -11.73 4.26
CA ALA A 149 -7.12 -12.00 3.72
C ALA A 149 -7.09 -12.66 2.34
N LEU A 150 -6.17 -12.26 1.47
CA LEU A 150 -5.98 -12.87 0.15
C LEU A 150 -5.38 -14.28 0.23
N SER A 151 -4.62 -14.58 1.27
CA SER A 151 -4.01 -15.91 1.46
C SER A 151 -5.02 -16.91 2.00
N THR A 152 -5.92 -16.50 2.90
CA THR A 152 -6.98 -17.38 3.42
C THR A 152 -8.02 -17.75 2.36
N LYS A 153 -8.33 -16.86 1.41
CA LYS A 153 -9.23 -17.18 0.27
C LYS A 153 -8.71 -18.30 -0.63
N LYS A 154 -7.39 -18.44 -0.76
CA LYS A 154 -6.76 -19.49 -1.57
C LYS A 154 -7.10 -20.89 -1.02
N ASN A 155 -7.22 -21.01 0.31
CA ASN A 155 -7.53 -22.27 0.98
C ASN A 155 -9.01 -22.67 0.86
N LYS A 156 -9.94 -21.71 0.70
CA LYS A 156 -11.38 -22.03 0.54
C LYS A 156 -11.71 -22.63 -0.83
N LYS A 157 -11.04 -22.20 -1.91
CA LYS A 157 -11.29 -22.74 -3.27
C LYS A 157 -10.83 -24.20 -3.45
N VAL A 158 -9.90 -24.69 -2.63
CA VAL A 158 -9.37 -26.07 -2.73
C VAL A 158 -10.29 -27.07 -2.02
N ILE A 159 -11.11 -26.65 -1.06
CA ILE A 159 -11.92 -27.55 -0.23
C ILE A 159 -13.33 -27.80 -0.81
N THR A 160 -13.76 -27.08 -1.85
CA THR A 160 -15.11 -27.24 -2.44
C THR A 160 -15.20 -28.31 -3.55
N ILE A 161 -14.16 -29.14 -3.74
CA ILE A 161 -14.23 -30.28 -4.66
C ILE A 161 -14.00 -31.56 -3.84
N GLN A 162 -15.06 -32.09 -3.23
CA GLN A 162 -15.32 -33.52 -3.00
C GLN A 162 -16.40 -33.70 -1.92
N SER A 163 -17.65 -33.80 -2.35
CA SER A 163 -18.67 -34.66 -1.72
C SER A 163 -19.95 -34.68 -2.57
N THR A 164 -19.91 -35.37 -3.71
CA THR A 164 -21.13 -35.99 -4.25
C THR A 164 -21.25 -37.39 -3.65
N PRO A 165 -22.34 -37.73 -2.95
CA PRO A 165 -22.58 -39.08 -2.47
C PRO A 165 -22.90 -39.99 -3.67
N SER A 166 -22.18 -41.09 -3.79
CA SER A 166 -22.47 -42.14 -4.77
C SER A 166 -23.84 -42.76 -4.44
N THR A 167 -24.81 -42.52 -5.32
CA THR A 167 -26.10 -43.21 -5.31
C THR A 167 -25.87 -44.70 -5.58
N ILE A 168 -26.53 -45.51 -4.76
CA ILE A 168 -26.62 -46.97 -4.82
C ILE A 168 -27.38 -47.35 -6.08
N ASP A 169 -26.80 -48.19 -6.94
CA ASP A 169 -27.56 -48.96 -7.93
C ASP A 169 -27.50 -50.45 -7.58
N LYS A 170 -28.67 -51.06 -7.71
CA LYS A 170 -29.06 -52.42 -7.32
C LYS A 170 -28.50 -53.50 -8.24
#